data_AF-A0A7S1N561-F1
#
_entry.id   AF-A0A7S1N561-F1
#
_cell.length_a   1.000
_cell.length_b   1.000
_cell.length_c   1.000
_cell.angle_alpha   90.00
_cell.angle_beta   90.00
_cell.angle_gamma   90.00
#
_symmetry.space_group_name_H-M   'P 1'
#
loop_
_entity.id
_entity.type
_entity.pdbx_description
1 polymer ?
#
loop_
_entity_poly.entity_id
_entity_poly.type
_entity_poly.pdbx_seq_one_letter_code
_entity_poly.pdbx_strand_id
1 'polypeptide(L)'
;PPAALYTTAATGVSVARPPVVLSRSAATAPAMGRPAMAAMPTGEVDEAVSTPSAQGGAGSVLKLSQVSTAAVFALGSVLYAVSRFFQGPTPRPLAPVDLAHYGTGPVASTRSIAMAATTSTVPMITNDEVLRAQRGWGEALVRIATIYDEKGFEAAKAEAEAVIDGGYGYNIAPVLFKPTLTTGDQVFRTTREGALSYFVGGNPQYPNDGGFALKGWRKVDIENAAIFLDGNTGTSVGNVIITDKNGNVTKVDKTWTFLKDEKGNLRIMAHHSSLPYVPPAAITNDEVLAAQQGWGKALVNIATIFDQKGFDAAKAEAEAVIDGAY
;
A
#
# COMPACT_ATOMS: atom_id res chain seq x y z
N PRO A 1 8.47 13.74 68.12
CA PRO A 1 9.70 14.45 68.54
C PRO A 1 10.37 13.76 69.75
N PRO A 2 11.71 13.59 69.77
CA PRO A 2 12.72 13.67 68.70
C PRO A 2 13.30 12.27 68.33
N ALA A 3 13.70 11.93 67.09
CA ALA A 3 14.80 12.42 66.21
C ALA A 3 16.20 12.02 66.75
N ALA A 4 17.16 11.44 66.02
CA ALA A 4 17.57 11.59 64.62
C ALA A 4 18.45 10.38 64.16
N LEU A 5 18.19 9.77 62.99
CA LEU A 5 18.85 9.95 61.67
C LEU A 5 20.02 8.97 61.38
N TYR A 6 19.74 7.93 60.58
CA TYR A 6 20.70 7.33 59.64
C TYR A 6 20.25 7.71 58.23
N THR A 7 21.11 8.43 57.51
CA THR A 7 20.93 8.77 56.10
C THR A 7 21.84 7.85 55.27
N THR A 8 21.26 6.94 54.50
CA THR A 8 21.96 6.22 53.43
C THR A 8 21.76 6.99 52.13
N ALA A 9 22.86 7.49 51.57
CA ALA A 9 22.89 8.18 50.29
C ALA A 9 22.65 7.20 49.13
N ALA A 10 21.60 7.43 48.34
CA ALA A 10 21.43 6.83 47.03
C ALA A 10 22.22 7.65 46.00
N THR A 11 23.31 7.09 45.48
CA THR A 11 24.03 7.65 44.33
C THR A 11 23.24 7.38 43.05
N GLY A 12 22.45 8.36 42.62
CA GLY A 12 21.89 8.42 41.27
C GLY A 12 22.97 8.86 40.28
N VAL A 13 23.38 7.96 39.38
CA VAL A 13 24.22 8.32 38.23
C VAL A 13 23.30 8.77 37.10
N SER A 14 23.16 10.09 36.95
CA SER A 14 22.57 10.73 35.78
C SER A 14 23.64 10.83 34.69
N VAL A 15 23.52 10.04 33.63
CA VAL A 15 24.38 10.17 32.45
C VAL A 15 23.80 11.26 31.55
N ALA A 16 24.37 12.46 31.65
CA ALA A 16 24.08 13.56 30.74
C ALA A 16 24.59 13.23 29.32
N ARG A 17 23.69 13.22 28.32
CA ARG A 17 24.05 13.19 26.89
C ARG A 17 24.55 14.57 26.46
N PRO A 18 25.66 14.68 25.70
CA PRO A 18 26.06 15.96 25.09
C PRO A 18 25.16 16.31 23.89
N PRO A 19 25.01 17.61 23.55
CA PRO A 19 24.17 18.03 22.44
C PRO A 19 24.78 17.67 21.08
N VAL A 20 23.94 17.17 20.17
CA VAL A 20 24.28 16.94 18.76
C VAL A 20 24.32 18.29 18.05
N VAL A 21 25.51 18.67 17.59
CA VAL A 21 25.71 19.82 16.68
C VAL A 21 25.33 19.36 15.27
N LEU A 22 24.23 19.87 14.72
CA LEU A 22 23.85 19.69 13.32
C LEU A 22 24.65 20.65 12.45
N SER A 23 25.77 20.18 11.89
CA SER A 23 26.48 20.87 10.82
C SER A 23 25.67 20.78 9.52
N ARG A 24 24.98 21.86 9.14
CA ARG A 24 24.39 22.00 7.80
C ARG A 24 25.52 22.19 6.78
N SER A 25 25.87 21.14 6.06
CA SER A 25 26.64 21.25 4.82
C SER A 25 25.67 21.56 3.68
N ALA A 26 25.62 22.81 3.25
CA ALA A 26 24.93 23.22 2.03
C ALA A 26 25.74 22.72 0.83
N ALA A 27 25.25 21.70 0.14
CA ALA A 27 25.77 21.31 -1.16
C ALA A 27 25.12 22.19 -2.24
N THR A 28 25.94 23.05 -2.83
CA THR A 28 25.65 23.92 -3.96
C THR A 28 25.34 23.07 -5.21
N ALA A 29 24.15 23.21 -5.78
CA ALA A 29 23.82 22.67 -7.10
C ALA A 29 24.25 23.67 -8.20
N PRO A 30 24.89 23.23 -9.30
CA PRO A 30 25.23 24.12 -10.41
C PRO A 30 23.99 24.42 -11.26
N ALA A 31 23.82 25.70 -11.59
CA ALA A 31 22.76 26.20 -12.46
C ALA A 31 22.99 25.76 -13.91
N MET A 32 22.00 25.06 -14.49
CA MET A 32 21.92 24.82 -15.93
C MET A 32 21.02 25.89 -16.55
N GLY A 33 21.58 26.58 -17.55
CA GLY A 33 21.03 27.78 -18.16
C GLY A 33 19.70 27.56 -18.90
N ARG A 34 18.81 28.56 -18.78
CA ARG A 34 17.67 28.77 -19.66
C ARG A 34 18.11 29.62 -20.85
N PRO A 35 17.82 29.26 -22.11
CA PRO A 35 17.93 30.23 -23.18
C PRO A 35 16.71 31.16 -23.16
N ALA A 36 17.01 32.45 -23.30
CA ALA A 36 16.05 33.54 -23.48
C ALA A 36 15.39 33.46 -24.86
N MET A 37 14.10 33.79 -24.94
CA MET A 37 13.45 34.16 -26.19
C MET A 37 12.72 35.50 -25.99
N ALA A 38 12.91 36.34 -26.99
CA ALA A 38 12.77 37.78 -27.03
C ALA A 38 11.37 38.32 -26.69
N ALA A 39 11.37 39.55 -26.19
CA ALA A 39 10.19 40.39 -26.03
C ALA A 39 10.06 41.38 -27.21
N MET A 40 8.80 41.75 -27.46
CA MET A 40 8.27 42.97 -28.13
C MET A 40 8.23 43.00 -29.67
N PRO A 41 7.30 43.77 -30.29
CA PRO A 41 6.47 44.82 -29.70
C PRO A 41 4.94 44.77 -29.95
N THR A 42 4.28 45.48 -29.06
CA THR A 42 2.94 46.08 -29.15
C THR A 42 2.79 46.98 -30.38
N GLY A 43 1.75 46.76 -31.16
CA GLY A 43 1.30 47.64 -32.24
C GLY A 43 -0.20 47.83 -32.17
N GLU A 44 -0.60 49.02 -31.71
CA GLU A 44 -1.95 49.57 -31.69
C GLU A 44 -2.25 50.19 -33.06
N VAL A 45 -3.37 49.82 -33.70
CA VAL A 45 -4.00 50.60 -34.77
C VAL A 45 -5.52 50.47 -34.68
N ASP A 46 -6.17 51.56 -34.27
CA ASP A 46 -7.58 51.87 -34.52
C ASP A 46 -7.76 52.25 -36.00
N GLU A 47 -8.77 51.71 -36.70
CA GLU A 47 -9.77 52.50 -37.44
C GLU A 47 -10.84 51.64 -38.16
N ALA A 48 -12.09 51.97 -37.83
CA ALA A 48 -13.34 52.00 -38.59
C ALA A 48 -13.58 51.12 -39.86
N VAL A 49 -14.63 50.31 -39.74
CA VAL A 49 -15.83 50.21 -40.61
C VAL A 49 -15.66 50.10 -42.13
N SER A 50 -16.09 48.96 -42.68
CA SER A 50 -17.06 48.88 -43.78
C SER A 50 -17.62 47.46 -43.91
N THR A 51 -18.94 47.34 -43.83
CA THR A 51 -19.73 46.12 -44.08
C THR A 51 -19.77 45.76 -45.57
N PRO A 52 -20.11 44.50 -45.89
CA PRO A 52 -21.18 44.32 -46.86
C PRO A 52 -22.29 43.42 -46.35
N SER A 53 -23.49 43.87 -46.70
CA SER A 53 -24.81 43.29 -46.54
C SER A 53 -24.93 41.88 -47.12
N ALA A 54 -25.45 40.94 -46.33
CA ALA A 54 -26.16 39.77 -46.83
C ALA A 54 -27.46 39.61 -46.03
N GLN A 55 -28.58 39.89 -46.70
CA GLN A 55 -29.93 39.63 -46.24
C GLN A 55 -30.22 38.12 -46.23
N GLY A 56 -30.98 37.68 -45.23
CA GLY A 56 -32.03 36.69 -45.43
C GLY A 56 -31.65 35.22 -45.18
N GLY A 57 -31.88 34.76 -43.95
CA GLY A 57 -31.97 33.34 -43.62
C GLY A 57 -32.35 33.19 -42.15
N ALA A 58 -33.62 32.94 -41.87
CA ALA A 58 -34.18 32.86 -40.52
C ALA A 58 -33.56 31.70 -39.71
N GLY A 59 -32.52 32.01 -38.93
CA GLY A 59 -32.03 31.14 -37.87
C GLY A 59 -32.84 31.40 -36.60
N SER A 60 -33.66 30.43 -36.20
CA SER A 60 -34.36 30.45 -34.92
C SER A 60 -33.37 30.57 -33.77
N VAL A 61 -33.32 31.76 -33.15
CA VAL A 61 -32.65 31.97 -31.87
C VAL A 61 -33.45 31.18 -30.82
N LEU A 62 -32.90 30.07 -30.34
CA LEU A 62 -33.43 29.36 -29.18
C LEU A 62 -33.36 30.31 -27.98
N LYS A 63 -34.51 30.86 -27.59
CA LYS A 63 -34.65 31.60 -26.34
C LYS A 63 -34.35 30.64 -25.18
N LEU A 64 -33.51 31.09 -24.25
CA LEU A 64 -33.08 30.41 -23.03
C LEU A 64 -34.23 30.03 -22.06
N SER A 65 -35.49 30.19 -22.46
CA SER A 65 -36.67 29.89 -21.65
C SER A 65 -37.23 28.47 -21.85
N GLN A 66 -36.53 27.59 -22.58
CA GLN A 66 -36.95 26.20 -22.81
C GLN A 66 -35.97 25.13 -22.30
N VAL A 67 -35.09 25.49 -21.37
CA VAL A 67 -34.36 24.48 -20.60
C VAL A 67 -35.35 23.89 -19.59
N SER A 68 -35.86 22.69 -19.88
CA SER A 68 -36.68 21.92 -18.95
C SER A 68 -36.02 21.84 -17.58
N THR A 69 -36.84 21.95 -16.55
CA THR A 69 -36.53 21.96 -15.11
C THR A 69 -35.63 20.82 -14.62
N ALA A 70 -35.36 19.80 -15.46
CA ALA A 70 -34.47 18.69 -15.18
C ALA A 70 -32.97 19.07 -15.13
N ALA A 71 -32.52 20.09 -15.87
CA ALA A 71 -31.09 20.45 -15.92
C ALA A 71 -30.58 21.17 -14.64
N VAL A 72 -31.48 21.76 -13.85
CA VAL A 72 -31.13 22.50 -12.62
C VAL A 72 -30.95 21.55 -11.42
N PHE A 73 -31.53 20.35 -11.44
CA PHE A 73 -31.39 19.37 -10.34
C PHE A 73 -30.08 18.56 -10.39
N ALA A 74 -29.43 18.46 -11.56
CA ALA A 74 -28.17 17.74 -11.70
C ALA A 74 -26.97 18.48 -11.06
N LEU A 75 -26.99 19.82 -11.02
CA LEU A 75 -25.92 20.62 -10.39
C LEU A 75 -26.08 20.75 -8.86
N GLY A 76 -27.31 20.71 -8.33
CA GLY A 76 -27.56 20.76 -6.88
C GLY A 76 -27.15 19.50 -6.13
N SER A 77 -27.15 18.35 -6.81
CA SER A 77 -26.85 17.05 -6.21
C SER A 77 -25.35 16.84 -5.97
N VAL A 78 -24.50 17.48 -6.80
CA VAL A 78 -23.03 17.43 -6.67
C VAL A 78 -22.52 18.25 -5.49
N LEU A 79 -23.16 19.38 -5.16
CA LEU A 79 -22.77 20.20 -4.00
C LEU A 79 -23.18 19.58 -2.65
N TYR A 80 -24.28 18.81 -2.60
CA TYR A 80 -24.74 18.18 -1.37
C TYR A 80 -23.87 16.96 -0.98
N ALA A 81 -23.39 16.18 -1.95
CA ALA A 81 -22.56 15.00 -1.71
C ALA A 81 -21.15 15.32 -1.15
N VAL A 82 -20.58 16.48 -1.47
CA VAL A 82 -19.24 16.89 -0.99
C VAL A 82 -19.27 17.36 0.47
N SER A 83 -20.42 17.82 0.97
CA SER A 83 -20.55 18.32 2.36
C SER A 83 -20.58 17.24 3.44
N ARG A 84 -20.75 15.96 3.10
CA ARG A 84 -20.79 14.85 4.07
C ARG A 84 -19.48 14.09 4.23
N PHE A 85 -18.41 14.50 3.56
CA PHE A 85 -17.10 13.84 3.64
C PHE A 85 -16.17 14.39 4.74
N PHE A 86 -16.58 15.40 5.52
CA PHE A 86 -15.74 16.05 6.54
C PHE A 86 -16.37 16.16 7.95
N GLN A 87 -17.09 15.13 8.39
CA GLN A 87 -17.50 15.03 9.80
C GLN A 87 -17.20 13.63 10.36
N GLY A 88 -15.93 13.41 10.71
CA GLY A 88 -15.53 12.27 11.54
C GLY A 88 -16.00 12.47 12.99
N PRO A 89 -16.33 11.40 13.72
CA PRO A 89 -16.73 11.49 15.12
C PRO A 89 -15.59 12.00 15.99
N THR A 90 -15.89 12.97 16.85
CA THR A 90 -14.97 13.50 17.86
C THR A 90 -14.56 12.43 18.87
N PRO A 91 -13.29 12.39 19.33
CA PRO A 91 -12.86 11.44 20.34
C PRO A 91 -13.55 11.69 21.68
N ARG A 92 -14.07 10.62 22.28
CA ARG A 92 -14.66 10.61 23.62
C ARG A 92 -13.51 10.54 24.66
N PRO A 93 -13.44 11.43 25.67
CA PRO A 93 -12.43 11.32 26.71
C PRO A 93 -12.68 10.06 27.55
N LEU A 94 -11.63 9.27 27.77
CA LEU A 94 -11.66 8.12 28.68
C LEU A 94 -11.68 8.63 30.13
N ALA A 95 -12.60 8.10 30.94
CA ALA A 95 -12.62 8.35 32.37
C ALA A 95 -11.36 7.76 33.03
N PRO A 96 -10.80 8.41 34.06
CA PRO A 96 -9.66 7.87 34.79
C PRO A 96 -10.05 6.58 35.53
N VAL A 97 -9.20 5.56 35.38
CA VAL A 97 -9.30 4.31 36.13
C VAL A 97 -8.84 4.59 37.57
N ASP A 98 -9.75 4.36 38.53
CA ASP A 98 -9.45 4.44 39.95
C ASP A 98 -8.61 3.23 40.38
N LEU A 99 -7.32 3.47 40.64
CA LEU A 99 -6.38 2.50 41.18
C LEU A 99 -6.32 2.65 42.70
N ALA A 100 -7.37 2.20 43.36
CA ALA A 100 -7.39 2.02 44.81
C ALA A 100 -7.86 0.61 45.14
N HIS A 101 -7.17 -0.03 46.09
CA HIS A 101 -7.39 -1.35 46.71
C HIS A 101 -6.40 -2.45 46.28
N TYR A 102 -5.17 -2.35 46.79
CA TYR A 102 -4.48 -3.55 47.30
C TYR A 102 -4.18 -3.35 48.78
N GLY A 103 -4.82 -4.18 49.60
CA GLY A 103 -4.64 -4.22 51.04
C GLY A 103 -3.25 -4.70 51.43
N THR A 104 -2.71 -4.06 52.47
CA THR A 104 -1.48 -4.45 53.15
C THR A 104 -1.73 -5.70 54.00
N GLY A 105 -1.31 -6.87 53.50
CA GLY A 105 -1.16 -8.10 54.29
C GLY A 105 0.27 -8.27 54.82
N PRO A 106 0.48 -8.97 55.94
CA PRO A 106 1.78 -9.09 56.59
C PRO A 106 2.74 -9.99 55.79
N VAL A 107 4.00 -9.58 55.73
CA VAL A 107 5.08 -10.27 55.02
C VAL A 107 5.56 -11.46 55.86
N ALA A 108 5.31 -12.69 55.39
CA ALA A 108 5.87 -13.89 55.97
C ALA A 108 7.33 -14.08 55.50
N SER A 109 8.20 -14.42 56.45
CA SER A 109 9.65 -14.63 56.28
C SER A 109 9.95 -15.71 55.23
N THR A 110 10.60 -15.32 54.14
CA THR A 110 11.04 -16.21 53.06
C THR A 110 12.36 -16.88 53.43
N ARG A 111 12.37 -18.22 53.44
CA ARG A 111 13.62 -18.99 53.35
C ARG A 111 14.22 -18.79 51.96
N SER A 112 15.46 -18.29 51.89
CA SER A 112 16.23 -18.21 50.65
C SER A 112 16.50 -19.59 50.08
N ILE A 113 15.74 -19.96 49.05
CA ILE A 113 16.12 -21.05 48.14
C ILE A 113 16.97 -20.38 47.07
N ALA A 114 18.27 -20.67 47.05
CA ALA A 114 19.14 -20.25 45.96
C ALA A 114 18.71 -20.97 44.68
N MET A 115 17.86 -20.31 43.88
CA MET A 115 17.61 -20.71 42.49
C MET A 115 18.90 -20.46 41.72
N ALA A 116 19.59 -21.53 41.34
CA ALA A 116 20.67 -21.44 40.37
C ALA A 116 20.07 -20.90 39.06
N ALA A 117 20.30 -19.63 38.77
CA ALA A 117 19.93 -19.03 37.51
C ALA A 117 20.80 -19.66 36.42
N THR A 118 20.27 -20.67 35.73
CA THR A 118 20.80 -21.10 34.45
C THR A 118 20.64 -19.94 33.50
N THR A 119 21.75 -19.24 33.22
CA THR A 119 21.80 -18.21 32.18
C THR A 119 21.63 -18.91 30.83
N SER A 120 20.38 -19.09 30.41
CA SER A 120 20.07 -19.47 29.03
C SER A 120 20.59 -18.35 28.15
N THR A 121 21.71 -18.61 27.46
CA THR A 121 22.26 -17.69 26.47
C THR A 121 21.28 -17.66 25.31
N VAL A 122 20.41 -16.65 25.28
CA VAL A 122 19.49 -16.44 24.16
C VAL A 122 20.33 -16.34 22.89
N PRO A 123 20.14 -17.24 21.90
CA PRO A 123 20.99 -17.26 20.71
C PRO A 123 20.79 -15.97 19.93
N MET A 124 21.84 -15.15 19.86
CA MET A 124 21.77 -13.87 19.16
C MET A 124 21.63 -14.08 17.65
N ILE A 125 20.75 -13.31 17.02
CA ILE A 125 20.63 -13.25 15.56
C ILE A 125 21.68 -12.30 14.98
N THR A 126 22.17 -12.59 13.78
CA THR A 126 23.16 -11.77 13.06
C THR A 126 22.61 -11.28 11.72
N ASN A 127 23.22 -10.22 11.17
CA ASN A 127 22.89 -9.73 9.83
C ASN A 127 23.07 -10.81 8.76
N ASP A 128 24.16 -11.57 8.81
CA ASP A 128 24.43 -12.63 7.84
C ASP A 128 23.39 -13.76 7.88
N GLU A 129 22.86 -14.07 9.05
CA GLU A 129 21.75 -15.01 9.19
C GLU A 129 20.47 -14.49 8.54
N VAL A 130 20.12 -13.23 8.76
CA VAL A 130 18.96 -12.59 8.09
C VAL A 130 19.15 -12.62 6.57
N LEU A 131 20.31 -12.20 6.07
CA LEU A 131 20.59 -12.19 4.63
C LEU A 131 20.58 -13.61 4.02
N ARG A 132 21.08 -14.63 4.74
CA ARG A 132 20.99 -16.03 4.32
C ARG A 132 19.56 -16.54 4.29
N ALA A 133 18.76 -16.24 5.32
CA ALA A 133 17.36 -16.65 5.37
C ALA A 133 16.56 -16.03 4.22
N GLN A 134 16.78 -14.75 3.93
CA GLN A 134 16.20 -14.04 2.80
C GLN A 134 16.57 -14.68 1.45
N ARG A 135 17.86 -14.95 1.20
CA ARG A 135 18.30 -15.65 -0.02
C ARG A 135 17.68 -17.04 -0.14
N GLY A 136 17.71 -17.82 0.95
CA GLY A 136 17.11 -19.15 0.98
C GLY A 136 15.61 -19.13 0.67
N TRP A 137 14.89 -18.11 1.15
CA TRP A 137 13.48 -17.90 0.79
C TRP A 137 13.30 -17.61 -0.71
N GLY A 138 14.13 -16.75 -1.30
CA GLY A 138 14.09 -16.44 -2.73
C GLY A 138 14.41 -17.65 -3.60
N GLU A 139 15.43 -18.42 -3.24
CA GLU A 139 15.79 -19.67 -3.92
C GLU A 139 14.68 -20.71 -3.80
N ALA A 140 14.04 -20.83 -2.63
CA ALA A 140 12.90 -21.71 -2.42
C ALA A 140 11.72 -21.35 -3.33
N LEU A 141 11.43 -20.06 -3.47
CA LEU A 141 10.36 -19.60 -4.37
C LEU A 141 10.63 -20.02 -5.83
N VAL A 142 11.87 -19.88 -6.29
CA VAL A 142 12.28 -20.33 -7.64
C VAL A 142 12.21 -21.86 -7.74
N ARG A 143 12.69 -22.59 -6.74
CA ARG A 143 12.64 -24.06 -6.72
C ARG A 143 11.21 -24.60 -6.84
N ILE A 144 10.26 -24.05 -6.08
CA ILE A 144 8.84 -24.44 -6.14
C ILE A 144 8.29 -24.21 -7.56
N ALA A 145 8.57 -23.04 -8.15
CA ALA A 145 8.13 -22.72 -9.50
C ALA A 145 8.71 -23.68 -10.56
N THR A 146 10.00 -24.01 -10.46
CA THR A 146 10.67 -24.94 -11.38
C THR A 146 10.14 -26.37 -11.22
N ILE A 147 9.98 -26.85 -9.97
CA ILE A 147 9.38 -28.16 -9.70
C ILE A 147 7.97 -28.24 -10.25
N TYR A 148 7.18 -27.17 -10.17
CA TYR A 148 5.84 -27.13 -10.75
C TYR A 148 5.87 -27.31 -12.27
N ASP A 149 6.73 -26.57 -12.96
CA ASP A 149 6.88 -26.67 -14.42
C ASP A 149 7.36 -28.09 -14.85
N GLU A 150 8.23 -28.74 -14.06
CA GLU A 150 8.85 -30.03 -14.41
C GLU A 150 8.06 -31.27 -13.95
N LYS A 151 7.44 -31.20 -12.78
CA LYS A 151 6.89 -32.36 -12.04
C LYS A 151 5.43 -32.16 -11.63
N GLY A 152 4.85 -31.00 -11.90
CA GLY A 152 3.45 -30.69 -11.63
C GLY A 152 3.14 -30.33 -10.17
N PHE A 153 1.85 -30.17 -9.91
CA PHE A 153 1.31 -29.56 -8.70
C PHE A 153 1.70 -30.29 -7.40
N GLU A 154 1.51 -31.61 -7.33
CA GLU A 154 1.74 -32.37 -6.09
C GLU A 154 3.19 -32.28 -5.60
N ALA A 155 4.16 -32.34 -6.53
CA ALA A 155 5.57 -32.18 -6.20
C ALA A 155 5.89 -30.75 -5.71
N ALA A 156 5.32 -29.73 -6.36
CA ALA A 156 5.51 -28.34 -5.97
C ALA A 156 4.87 -28.03 -4.61
N LYS A 157 3.70 -28.62 -4.33
CA LYS A 157 3.03 -28.53 -3.03
C LYS A 157 3.87 -29.16 -1.93
N ALA A 158 4.43 -30.34 -2.14
CA ALA A 158 5.31 -30.99 -1.17
C ALA A 158 6.57 -30.14 -0.86
N GLU A 159 7.19 -29.52 -1.87
CA GLU A 159 8.30 -28.58 -1.65
C GLU A 159 7.83 -27.35 -0.86
N ALA A 160 6.67 -26.77 -1.21
CA ALA A 160 6.13 -25.63 -0.49
C ALA A 160 5.82 -25.93 0.98
N GLU A 161 5.31 -27.12 1.29
CA GLU A 161 5.11 -27.60 2.65
C GLU A 161 6.44 -27.65 3.42
N ALA A 162 7.48 -28.26 2.83
CA ALA A 162 8.80 -28.32 3.45
C ALA A 162 9.42 -26.92 3.68
N VAL A 163 9.25 -26.01 2.73
CA VAL A 163 9.71 -24.62 2.85
C VAL A 163 8.96 -23.88 3.95
N ILE A 164 7.66 -24.08 4.08
CA ILE A 164 6.86 -23.46 5.15
C ILE A 164 7.27 -24.03 6.51
N ASP A 165 7.38 -25.35 6.64
CA ASP A 165 7.70 -26.02 7.90
C ASP A 165 9.15 -25.76 8.37
N GLY A 166 10.06 -25.55 7.42
CA GLY A 166 11.45 -25.18 7.68
C GLY A 166 11.65 -23.69 7.90
N GLY A 167 10.94 -22.84 7.16
CA GLY A 167 11.19 -21.40 7.12
C GLY A 167 10.32 -20.57 8.06
N TYR A 168 9.14 -21.05 8.44
CA TYR A 168 8.14 -20.27 9.17
C TYR A 168 7.91 -20.82 10.57
N GLY A 169 7.61 -19.93 11.52
CA GLY A 169 7.44 -20.29 12.93
C GLY A 169 6.04 -20.74 13.31
N TYR A 170 5.26 -21.36 12.41
CA TYR A 170 3.89 -21.82 12.70
C TYR A 170 3.81 -22.85 13.83
N ASN A 171 4.89 -23.59 14.08
CA ASN A 171 5.02 -24.52 15.20
C ASN A 171 5.39 -23.83 16.53
N ILE A 172 5.68 -22.53 16.51
CA ILE A 172 6.05 -21.71 17.69
C ILE A 172 4.87 -20.83 18.11
N ALA A 173 4.33 -20.07 17.17
CA ALA A 173 3.21 -19.15 17.38
C ALA A 173 2.51 -18.85 16.04
N PRO A 174 1.33 -18.20 16.05
CA PRO A 174 0.74 -17.69 14.82
C PRO A 174 1.71 -16.76 14.09
N VAL A 175 1.93 -17.00 12.80
CA VAL A 175 2.74 -16.11 11.96
C VAL A 175 1.88 -14.95 11.49
N LEU A 176 2.43 -13.73 11.56
CA LEU A 176 1.80 -12.53 11.01
C LEU A 176 1.98 -12.48 9.48
N PHE A 177 1.28 -13.36 8.77
CA PHE A 177 1.38 -13.50 7.31
C PHE A 177 0.31 -12.63 6.64
N LYS A 178 0.76 -11.55 5.99
CA LYS A 178 -0.03 -10.72 5.06
C LYS A 178 0.61 -10.78 3.66
N PRO A 179 0.17 -11.69 2.77
CA PRO A 179 0.67 -11.77 1.41
C PRO A 179 0.27 -10.58 0.51
N THR A 180 0.81 -10.55 -0.72
CA THR A 180 0.70 -9.41 -1.65
C THR A 180 -0.66 -9.29 -2.32
N LEU A 181 -1.17 -10.40 -2.87
CA LEU A 181 -2.28 -10.40 -3.83
C LEU A 181 -3.55 -11.00 -3.24
N THR A 182 -3.87 -10.61 -2.01
CA THR A 182 -5.05 -11.08 -1.28
C THR A 182 -5.95 -9.92 -0.91
N THR A 183 -7.26 -10.14 -0.92
CA THR A 183 -8.29 -9.11 -0.72
C THR A 183 -9.43 -9.61 0.17
N GLY A 184 -10.23 -8.69 0.71
CA GLY A 184 -11.41 -9.01 1.52
C GLY A 184 -11.08 -9.65 2.88
N ASP A 185 -11.96 -10.52 3.37
CA ASP A 185 -11.82 -11.18 4.69
C ASP A 185 -10.60 -12.12 4.75
N GLN A 186 -10.11 -12.53 3.59
CA GLN A 186 -8.95 -13.37 3.41
C GLN A 186 -7.75 -12.52 3.01
N VAL A 187 -7.43 -11.45 3.74
CA VAL A 187 -6.15 -10.72 3.57
C VAL A 187 -5.04 -11.27 4.46
N PHE A 188 -5.38 -11.71 5.67
CA PHE A 188 -4.42 -12.23 6.64
C PHE A 188 -4.48 -13.75 6.67
N ARG A 189 -3.34 -14.40 6.97
CA ARG A 189 -3.14 -15.85 6.88
C ARG A 189 -2.35 -16.34 8.08
N THR A 190 -2.96 -16.30 9.25
CA THR A 190 -2.27 -16.60 10.51
C THR A 190 -2.04 -18.10 10.76
N THR A 191 -2.48 -18.98 9.85
CA THR A 191 -2.28 -20.43 9.92
C THR A 191 -1.38 -20.95 8.79
N ARG A 192 -0.78 -22.12 9.02
CA ARG A 192 0.05 -22.84 8.04
C ARG A 192 -0.73 -23.13 6.76
N GLU A 193 -1.97 -23.59 6.89
CA GLU A 193 -2.85 -23.95 5.77
C GLU A 193 -3.16 -22.73 4.90
N GLY A 194 -3.36 -21.57 5.54
CA GLY A 194 -3.56 -20.31 4.84
C GLY A 194 -2.33 -19.86 4.05
N ALA A 195 -1.13 -19.99 4.63
CA ALA A 195 0.10 -19.68 3.90
C ALA A 195 0.34 -20.67 2.75
N LEU A 196 0.15 -21.97 2.98
CA LEU A 196 0.31 -22.98 1.94
C LEU A 196 -0.65 -22.73 0.78
N SER A 197 -1.92 -22.42 1.08
CA SER A 197 -2.89 -22.03 0.07
C SER A 197 -2.41 -20.82 -0.74
N TYR A 198 -1.90 -19.77 -0.11
CA TYR A 198 -1.38 -18.64 -0.86
C TYR A 198 -0.19 -19.02 -1.76
N PHE A 199 0.72 -19.89 -1.27
CA PHE A 199 1.90 -20.31 -2.01
C PHE A 199 1.55 -21.13 -3.25
N VAL A 200 0.70 -22.15 -3.12
CA VAL A 200 0.45 -23.10 -4.23
C VAL A 200 -1.01 -23.20 -4.67
N GLY A 201 -1.96 -22.68 -3.90
CA GLY A 201 -3.39 -22.77 -4.19
C GLY A 201 -3.96 -24.14 -3.82
N GLY A 202 -5.08 -24.50 -4.47
CA GLY A 202 -5.69 -25.84 -4.34
C GLY A 202 -6.41 -26.11 -3.00
N ASN A 203 -6.69 -25.07 -2.21
CA ASN A 203 -7.47 -25.18 -0.98
C ASN A 203 -8.89 -24.61 -1.19
N PRO A 204 -9.96 -25.41 -1.04
CA PRO A 204 -11.35 -24.95 -1.18
C PRO A 204 -11.74 -23.82 -0.21
N GLN A 205 -11.04 -23.67 0.91
CA GLN A 205 -11.27 -22.57 1.86
C GLN A 205 -10.77 -21.22 1.32
N TYR A 206 -9.87 -21.23 0.33
CA TYR A 206 -9.28 -20.03 -0.27
C TYR A 206 -9.38 -20.12 -1.80
N PRO A 207 -10.61 -20.11 -2.35
CA PRO A 207 -10.85 -20.41 -3.77
C PRO A 207 -10.19 -19.42 -4.74
N ASN A 208 -9.81 -18.23 -4.25
CA ASN A 208 -9.13 -17.20 -5.04
C ASN A 208 -7.61 -17.35 -5.09
N ASP A 209 -7.02 -18.28 -4.32
CA ASP A 209 -5.59 -18.50 -4.31
C ASP A 209 -5.19 -19.37 -5.51
N GLY A 210 -4.63 -18.74 -6.55
CA GLY A 210 -4.08 -19.42 -7.73
C GLY A 210 -2.64 -19.94 -7.58
N GLY A 211 -2.06 -19.87 -6.38
CA GLY A 211 -0.67 -20.26 -6.10
C GLY A 211 0.35 -19.22 -6.55
N PHE A 212 0.76 -18.34 -5.63
CA PHE A 212 1.75 -17.30 -5.93
C PHE A 212 3.10 -17.87 -6.37
N ALA A 213 3.56 -18.95 -5.75
CA ALA A 213 4.84 -19.60 -6.05
C ALA A 213 4.82 -20.36 -7.39
N LEU A 214 3.64 -20.62 -7.96
CA LEU A 214 3.48 -21.37 -9.22
C LEU A 214 3.55 -20.46 -10.46
N LYS A 215 3.79 -19.16 -10.30
CA LYS A 215 3.82 -18.17 -11.38
C LYS A 215 5.09 -18.21 -12.25
N GLY A 216 5.80 -19.35 -12.27
CA GLY A 216 6.98 -19.55 -13.14
C GLY A 216 8.16 -18.64 -12.79
N TRP A 217 8.38 -18.34 -11.51
CA TRP A 217 9.51 -17.53 -11.05
C TRP A 217 10.86 -18.16 -11.40
N ARG A 218 11.84 -17.31 -11.74
CA ARG A 218 13.21 -17.71 -12.13
C ARG A 218 14.30 -16.95 -11.40
N LYS A 219 13.99 -15.77 -10.88
CA LYS A 219 14.96 -14.96 -10.14
C LYS A 219 14.26 -14.21 -9.01
N VAL A 220 14.94 -14.10 -7.88
CA VAL A 220 14.54 -13.26 -6.75
C VAL A 220 15.75 -12.46 -6.30
N ASP A 221 15.63 -11.14 -6.32
CA ASP A 221 16.60 -10.21 -5.75
C ASP A 221 15.97 -9.52 -4.53
N ILE A 222 16.76 -9.27 -3.49
CA ILE A 222 16.29 -8.69 -2.23
C ILE A 222 17.13 -7.47 -1.92
N GLU A 223 16.46 -6.34 -1.74
CA GLU A 223 17.06 -5.04 -1.47
C GLU A 223 16.58 -4.54 -0.11
N ASN A 224 17.37 -4.75 0.94
CA ASN A 224 17.02 -4.24 2.26
C ASN A 224 17.25 -2.72 2.33
N ALA A 225 16.23 -2.00 2.79
CA ALA A 225 16.37 -0.60 3.19
C ALA A 225 16.93 -0.48 4.61
N ALA A 226 16.57 -1.40 5.51
CA ALA A 226 17.13 -1.50 6.85
C ALA A 226 16.97 -2.91 7.44
N ILE A 227 17.85 -3.24 8.38
CA ILE A 227 17.75 -4.42 9.25
C ILE A 227 17.94 -3.95 10.70
N PHE A 228 17.01 -4.32 11.56
CA PHE A 228 17.05 -4.10 13.00
C PHE A 228 17.17 -5.45 13.71
N LEU A 229 18.11 -5.57 14.65
CA LEU A 229 18.37 -6.80 15.41
C LEU A 229 18.24 -6.51 16.91
N ASP A 230 17.55 -7.39 17.63
CA ASP A 230 17.38 -7.34 19.08
C ASP A 230 17.32 -8.77 19.65
N GLY A 231 18.34 -9.16 20.42
CA GLY A 231 18.41 -10.49 21.01
C GLY A 231 18.43 -11.61 19.95
N ASN A 232 17.47 -12.51 20.05
CA ASN A 232 17.20 -13.58 19.08
C ASN A 232 16.17 -13.17 18.01
N THR A 233 15.77 -11.90 17.93
CA THR A 233 14.81 -11.40 16.95
C THR A 233 15.43 -10.39 16.01
N GLY A 234 14.95 -10.38 14.76
CA GLY A 234 15.41 -9.41 13.77
C GLY A 234 14.27 -9.02 12.85
N THR A 235 14.22 -7.76 12.42
CA THR A 235 13.24 -7.28 11.45
C THR A 235 13.95 -6.58 10.30
N SER A 236 13.56 -6.91 9.08
CA SER A 236 14.06 -6.27 7.87
C SER A 236 12.92 -5.60 7.12
N VAL A 237 13.18 -4.43 6.53
CA VAL A 237 12.28 -3.77 5.59
C VAL A 237 13.03 -3.45 4.31
N GLY A 238 12.34 -3.56 3.17
CA GLY A 238 12.93 -3.28 1.86
C GLY A 238 12.05 -3.75 0.72
N ASN A 239 12.68 -4.17 -0.36
CA ASN A 239 12.00 -4.68 -1.54
C ASN A 239 12.43 -6.10 -1.88
N VAL A 240 11.49 -6.83 -2.49
CA VAL A 240 11.78 -8.09 -3.18
C VAL A 240 11.40 -7.91 -4.65
N ILE A 241 12.34 -8.22 -5.53
CA ILE A 241 12.19 -8.12 -6.98
C ILE A 241 12.18 -9.54 -7.52
N ILE A 242 11.08 -9.94 -8.15
CA ILE A 242 10.82 -11.30 -8.59
C ILE A 242 10.66 -11.28 -10.11
N THR A 243 11.43 -12.11 -10.81
CA THR A 243 11.37 -12.21 -12.28
C THR A 243 10.81 -13.56 -12.69
N ASP A 244 9.83 -13.58 -13.59
CA ASP A 244 9.24 -14.81 -14.14
C ASP A 244 10.04 -15.38 -15.33
N LYS A 245 9.63 -16.54 -15.83
CA LYS A 245 10.23 -17.23 -16.97
C LYS A 245 10.16 -16.48 -18.30
N ASN A 246 9.30 -15.46 -18.39
CA ASN A 246 9.16 -14.59 -19.55
C ASN A 246 9.98 -13.30 -19.40
N GLY A 247 10.67 -13.11 -18.28
CA GLY A 247 11.43 -11.90 -17.98
C GLY A 247 10.58 -10.77 -17.38
N ASN A 248 9.30 -10.99 -17.06
CA ASN A 248 8.48 -9.96 -16.41
C ASN A 248 8.93 -9.78 -14.96
N VAL A 249 9.03 -8.52 -14.54
CA VAL A 249 9.51 -8.15 -13.21
C VAL A 249 8.35 -7.69 -12.34
N THR A 250 8.21 -8.29 -11.15
CA THR A 250 7.31 -7.84 -10.08
C THR A 250 8.15 -7.36 -8.91
N LYS A 251 7.98 -6.09 -8.52
CA LYS A 251 8.57 -5.52 -7.30
C LYS A 251 7.50 -5.47 -6.21
N VAL A 252 7.85 -5.90 -5.00
CA VAL A 252 6.99 -5.81 -3.80
C VAL A 252 7.71 -5.09 -2.67
N ASP A 253 6.96 -4.34 -1.88
CA ASP A 253 7.40 -3.84 -0.58
C ASP A 253 7.31 -4.97 0.44
N LYS A 254 8.37 -5.14 1.23
CA LYS A 254 8.54 -6.31 2.09
C LYS A 254 8.98 -5.93 3.49
N THR A 255 8.29 -6.50 4.47
CA THR A 255 8.74 -6.55 5.86
C THR A 255 8.77 -8.00 6.32
N TRP A 256 9.88 -8.41 6.91
CA TRP A 256 10.01 -9.68 7.62
C TRP A 256 10.42 -9.47 9.06
N THR A 257 9.87 -10.28 9.95
CA THR A 257 10.40 -10.45 11.31
C THR A 257 10.81 -11.90 11.48
N PHE A 258 12.00 -12.12 12.02
CA PHE A 258 12.63 -13.40 12.26
C PHE A 258 12.76 -13.63 13.76
N LEU A 259 12.65 -14.89 14.16
CA LEU A 259 12.99 -15.40 15.48
C LEU A 259 14.01 -16.54 15.32
N LYS A 260 15.11 -16.47 16.05
CA LYS A 260 16.06 -17.58 16.16
C LYS A 260 15.60 -18.52 17.26
N ASP A 261 15.23 -19.74 16.87
CA ASP A 261 14.76 -20.78 17.79
C ASP A 261 15.91 -21.34 18.65
N GLU A 262 15.56 -22.14 19.67
CA GLU A 262 16.52 -22.75 20.59
C GLU A 262 17.53 -23.69 19.91
N LYS A 263 17.18 -24.18 18.71
CA LYS A 263 18.05 -25.02 17.88
C LYS A 263 18.94 -24.19 16.95
N GLY A 264 18.85 -22.86 17.02
CA GLY A 264 19.63 -21.91 16.21
C GLY A 264 19.06 -21.64 14.82
N ASN A 265 17.86 -22.13 14.49
CA ASN A 265 17.24 -21.87 13.19
C ASN A 265 16.48 -20.54 13.19
N LEU A 266 16.62 -19.75 12.14
CA LEU A 266 15.80 -18.57 11.92
C LEU A 266 14.43 -18.97 11.35
N ARG A 267 13.37 -18.49 12.00
CA ARG A 267 11.97 -18.69 11.62
C ARG A 267 11.33 -17.35 11.29
N ILE A 268 10.63 -17.26 10.17
CA ILE A 268 9.83 -16.11 9.82
C ILE A 268 8.59 -16.09 10.74
N MET A 269 8.47 -15.04 11.55
CA MET A 269 7.35 -14.77 12.46
C MET A 269 6.40 -13.71 11.91
N ALA A 270 6.90 -12.81 11.06
CA ALA A 270 6.07 -11.88 10.32
C ALA A 270 6.52 -11.83 8.86
N HIS A 271 5.54 -11.76 7.97
CA HIS A 271 5.76 -11.61 6.53
C HIS A 271 4.67 -10.69 6.02
N HIS A 272 5.05 -9.45 5.75
CA HIS A 272 4.17 -8.47 5.15
C HIS A 272 4.68 -8.16 3.76
N SER A 273 3.83 -8.33 2.76
CA SER A 273 4.17 -8.11 1.36
C SER A 273 3.07 -7.33 0.68
N SER A 274 3.39 -6.29 -0.08
CA SER A 274 2.42 -5.48 -0.83
C SER A 274 2.98 -5.03 -2.17
N LEU A 275 2.12 -4.75 -3.13
CA LEU A 275 2.54 -3.99 -4.31
C LEU A 275 2.87 -2.56 -3.87
N PRO A 276 3.91 -1.93 -4.45
CA PRO A 276 4.16 -0.52 -4.24
C PRO A 276 2.92 0.30 -4.58
N TYR A 277 2.68 1.34 -3.79
CA TYR A 277 1.59 2.26 -4.09
C TYR A 277 1.87 2.98 -5.41
N VAL A 278 0.98 2.77 -6.38
CA VAL A 278 0.96 3.54 -7.62
C VAL A 278 -0.16 4.56 -7.47
N PRO A 279 0.14 5.87 -7.38
CA PRO A 279 -0.91 6.87 -7.34
C PRO A 279 -1.73 6.78 -8.64
N PRO A 280 -3.06 6.96 -8.57
CA PRO A 280 -3.86 7.03 -9.79
C PRO A 280 -3.28 8.11 -10.71
N ALA A 281 -3.27 7.81 -12.01
CA ALA A 281 -2.85 8.79 -13.00
C ALA A 281 -3.70 10.06 -12.84
N ALA A 282 -3.04 11.22 -12.82
CA ALA A 282 -3.77 12.48 -12.86
C ALA A 282 -4.47 12.60 -14.21
N ILE A 283 -5.76 12.96 -14.20
CA ILE A 283 -6.48 13.30 -15.42
C ILE A 283 -5.72 14.44 -16.11
N THR A 284 -5.43 14.26 -17.40
CA THR A 284 -4.72 15.23 -18.23
C THR A 284 -5.68 16.15 -18.96
N ASN A 285 -5.20 17.35 -19.35
CA ASN A 285 -5.98 18.24 -20.21
C ASN A 285 -6.34 17.60 -21.56
N ASP A 286 -5.47 16.72 -22.07
CA ASP A 286 -5.69 16.00 -23.31
C ASP A 286 -6.81 14.97 -23.18
N GLU A 287 -6.90 14.24 -22.06
CA GLU A 287 -8.01 13.34 -21.78
C GLU A 287 -9.34 14.10 -21.63
N VAL A 288 -9.33 15.27 -20.97
CA VAL A 288 -10.50 16.14 -20.87
C VAL A 288 -10.93 16.63 -22.25
N LEU A 289 -9.98 17.10 -23.06
CA LEU A 289 -10.26 17.59 -24.41
C LEU A 289 -10.77 16.46 -25.30
N ALA A 290 -10.19 15.26 -25.22
CA ALA A 290 -10.65 14.09 -25.96
C ALA A 290 -12.08 13.69 -25.57
N ALA A 291 -12.41 13.72 -24.27
CA ALA A 291 -13.76 13.47 -23.79
C ALA A 291 -14.76 14.53 -24.33
N GLN A 292 -14.39 15.82 -24.28
CA GLN A 292 -15.21 16.92 -24.81
C GLN A 292 -15.43 16.79 -26.33
N GLN A 293 -14.38 16.45 -27.08
CA GLN A 293 -14.47 16.23 -28.53
C GLN A 293 -15.29 14.99 -28.86
N GLY A 294 -15.13 13.90 -28.10
CA GLY A 294 -15.92 12.69 -28.23
C GLY A 294 -17.40 12.95 -28.02
N TRP A 295 -17.75 13.72 -26.98
CA TRP A 295 -19.12 14.14 -26.71
C TRP A 295 -19.69 15.02 -27.83
N GLY A 296 -18.92 16.00 -28.31
CA GLY A 296 -19.33 16.82 -29.45
C GLY A 296 -19.60 16.01 -30.72
N LYS A 297 -18.73 15.03 -31.04
CA LYS A 297 -18.93 14.10 -32.16
C LYS A 297 -20.17 13.22 -31.97
N ALA A 298 -20.40 12.73 -30.76
CA ALA A 298 -21.56 11.89 -30.45
C ALA A 298 -22.87 12.65 -30.67
N LEU A 299 -22.96 13.92 -30.25
CA LEU A 299 -24.14 14.75 -30.52
C LEU A 299 -24.43 14.91 -32.01
N VAL A 300 -23.38 15.18 -32.81
CA VAL A 300 -23.52 15.30 -34.27
C VAL A 300 -23.98 13.98 -34.89
N ASN A 301 -23.48 12.84 -34.39
CA ASN A 301 -23.90 11.51 -34.86
C ASN A 301 -25.38 11.25 -34.54
N ILE A 302 -25.82 11.52 -33.30
CA ILE A 302 -27.21 11.36 -32.87
C ILE A 302 -28.16 12.20 -33.74
N ALA A 303 -27.82 13.46 -34.01
CA ALA A 303 -28.60 14.32 -34.90
C ALA A 303 -28.67 13.77 -36.33
N THR A 304 -27.55 13.27 -36.85
CA THR A 304 -27.50 12.64 -38.18
C THR A 304 -28.38 11.38 -38.24
N ILE A 305 -28.37 10.55 -37.20
CA ILE A 305 -29.22 9.36 -37.10
C ILE A 305 -30.70 9.74 -37.03
N PHE A 306 -31.04 10.81 -36.30
CA PHE A 306 -32.41 11.30 -36.23
C PHE A 306 -32.93 11.68 -37.63
N ASP A 307 -32.16 12.44 -38.39
CA ASP A 307 -32.54 12.87 -39.73
C ASP A 307 -32.71 11.69 -40.71
N GLN A 308 -31.88 10.64 -40.55
CA GLN A 308 -31.87 9.48 -41.47
C GLN A 308 -32.85 8.37 -41.10
N LYS A 309 -33.04 8.13 -39.80
CA LYS A 309 -33.67 6.92 -39.25
C LYS A 309 -34.77 7.21 -38.23
N GLY A 310 -35.00 8.48 -37.89
CA GLY A 310 -36.05 8.90 -36.99
C GLY A 310 -35.70 8.77 -35.51
N PHE A 311 -36.68 9.12 -34.67
CA PHE A 311 -36.51 9.31 -33.23
C PHE A 311 -36.00 8.06 -32.50
N ASP A 312 -36.58 6.90 -32.72
CA ASP A 312 -36.26 5.69 -31.94
C ASP A 312 -34.80 5.25 -32.14
N ALA A 313 -34.27 5.38 -33.35
CA ALA A 313 -32.87 5.07 -33.64
C ALA A 313 -31.91 6.08 -32.99
N ALA A 314 -32.24 7.37 -33.03
CA ALA A 314 -31.43 8.41 -32.41
C ALA A 314 -31.43 8.30 -30.87
N LYS A 315 -32.58 7.93 -30.29
CA LYS A 315 -32.73 7.67 -28.86
C LYS A 315 -31.84 6.49 -28.43
N ALA A 316 -31.87 5.37 -29.16
CA ALA A 316 -31.03 4.22 -28.86
C ALA A 316 -29.53 4.54 -28.90
N GLU A 317 -29.08 5.35 -29.87
CA GLU A 317 -27.69 5.83 -29.92
C GLU A 317 -27.36 6.72 -28.72
N ALA A 318 -28.26 7.63 -28.34
CA ALA A 318 -28.05 8.51 -27.21
C ALA A 318 -27.92 7.73 -25.89
N GLU A 319 -28.74 6.70 -25.68
CA GLU A 319 -28.66 5.79 -24.54
C GLU A 319 -27.31 5.05 -24.54
N ALA A 320 -26.86 4.51 -25.68
CA ALA A 320 -25.57 3.84 -25.79
C ALA A 320 -24.38 4.77 -25.48
N VAL A 321 -24.43 6.03 -25.90
CA VAL A 321 -23.39 7.03 -25.60
C VAL A 321 -23.37 7.37 -24.10
N ILE A 322 -24.53 7.47 -23.45
CA ILE A 322 -24.63 7.76 -22.02
C ILE A 322 -24.10 6.57 -21.21
N ASP A 323 -24.56 5.36 -21.50
CA ASP A 323 -24.14 4.13 -20.81
C ASP A 323 -22.66 3.80 -21.04
N GLY A 324 -22.08 4.23 -22.16
CA GLY A 324 -20.65 4.10 -22.42
C GLY A 324 -19.79 5.14 -21.70
N ALA A 325 -20.39 6.25 -21.24
CA ALA A 325 -19.68 7.38 -20.64
C ALA A 325 -19.75 7.42 -19.11
N TYR A 326 -20.75 6.76 -18.50
CA TYR A 326 -21.05 6.80 -17.06
C TYR A 326 -21.22 5.39 -16.48
#